data_AF-A0A0R1JIH5-F1
#
_entry.id   AF-A0A0R1JIH5-F1
#
_cell.length_a   1.000
_cell.length_b   1.000
_cell.length_c   1.000
_cell.angle_alpha   90.00
_cell.angle_beta   90.00
_cell.angle_gamma   90.00
#
_symmetry.space_group_name_H-M   'P 1'
#
loop_
_entity.id
_entity.type
_entity.pdbx_description
1 polymer ?
#
loop_
_entity_poly.entity_id
_entity_poly.type
_entity_poly.pdbx_seq_one_letter_code
_entity_poly.pdbx_strand_id
1 'polypeptide(L)'
;MHIKHQWGVVVGAMALGFTLAFAAPKPAAVHAQSYSRYATVTKKGYVMWSSLRFNHRKTNTTNYYHQTLRVKARYRHGRSQYLSLYNRYGHWLGYVNARAVKVTTSKQGVAIGAHHYVSLTRAYPIWNNFGFHSVRHWAKNYYARTYLVKAQYHHFNGSWYNSMYDHSGRWFGYLSATGAKTTSAQGIGVATNRYVQVTASRYTQWQSFAFNRGYTMNGSGNHPLFAAKRIYYHYNGSTYYSLYTAAAWAGYINTSATRTVSSTTYANQARYFATVDNNKVAL
;
A
#
# COMPACT_ATOMS: atom_id res chain seq x y z
N MET A 1 -23.34 10.88 -111.09
CA MET A 1 -24.41 10.23 -110.32
C MET A 1 -23.95 10.15 -108.86
N HIS A 2 -24.73 10.79 -107.98
CA HIS A 2 -24.79 10.70 -106.51
C HIS A 2 -23.61 11.04 -105.56
N ILE A 3 -23.76 12.26 -105.03
CA ILE A 3 -23.52 12.84 -103.69
C ILE A 3 -23.76 11.88 -102.50
N LYS A 4 -22.95 11.98 -101.42
CA LYS A 4 -23.35 12.37 -100.02
C LYS A 4 -22.21 12.22 -98.96
N HIS A 5 -21.97 13.32 -98.22
CA HIS A 5 -21.79 13.54 -96.76
C HIS A 5 -21.12 12.47 -95.85
N GLN A 6 -20.46 12.74 -94.70
CA GLN A 6 -19.80 13.87 -94.01
C GLN A 6 -19.34 13.33 -92.61
N TRP A 7 -18.32 13.97 -92.00
CA TRP A 7 -17.88 13.97 -90.57
C TRP A 7 -17.14 12.79 -89.92
N GLY A 8 -16.01 13.13 -89.27
CA GLY A 8 -15.33 12.33 -88.25
C GLY A 8 -14.00 12.95 -87.79
N VAL A 9 -14.05 13.85 -86.81
CA VAL A 9 -12.89 14.41 -86.08
C VAL A 9 -12.43 13.39 -85.04
N VAL A 10 -11.14 13.03 -84.99
CA VAL A 10 -10.36 12.85 -83.74
C VAL A 10 -8.88 13.10 -84.04
N VAL A 11 -8.33 14.18 -83.50
CA VAL A 11 -6.89 14.38 -83.33
C VAL A 11 -6.53 13.82 -81.95
N GLY A 12 -5.71 12.77 -81.92
CA GLY A 12 -5.18 12.19 -80.69
C GLY A 12 -3.67 12.09 -80.75
N ALA A 13 -2.97 13.17 -80.41
CA ALA A 13 -1.54 13.15 -80.15
C ALA A 13 -1.31 13.44 -78.67
N MET A 14 -0.77 12.44 -77.98
CA MET A 14 -0.32 12.47 -76.59
C MET A 14 0.69 13.60 -76.36
N ALA A 15 0.49 14.38 -75.29
CA ALA A 15 1.56 15.16 -74.68
C ALA A 15 1.66 14.78 -73.19
N LEU A 16 2.86 14.30 -72.84
CA LEU A 16 3.26 13.84 -71.52
C LEU A 16 3.07 14.91 -70.45
N GLY A 17 2.19 14.65 -69.48
CA GLY A 17 2.12 15.43 -68.25
C GLY A 17 3.33 15.14 -67.37
N PHE A 18 4.22 16.11 -67.21
CA PHE A 18 5.20 16.15 -66.13
C PHE A 18 4.46 16.46 -64.82
N THR A 19 4.11 15.43 -64.05
CA THR A 19 3.64 15.62 -62.67
C THR A 19 4.85 15.82 -61.77
N LEU A 20 5.05 17.05 -61.27
CA LEU A 20 5.94 17.28 -60.13
C LEU A 20 5.37 16.54 -58.91
N ALA A 21 5.94 15.39 -58.58
CA ALA A 21 5.64 14.71 -57.33
C ALA A 21 6.28 15.48 -56.18
N PHE A 22 5.50 16.27 -55.44
CA PHE A 22 5.90 16.74 -54.12
C PHE A 22 6.06 15.51 -53.22
N ALA A 23 7.31 15.16 -52.91
CA ALA A 23 7.61 14.14 -51.93
C ALA A 23 6.97 14.53 -50.59
N ALA A 24 6.08 13.67 -50.08
CA ALA A 24 5.55 13.81 -48.74
C ALA A 24 6.72 13.93 -47.73
N PRO A 25 6.65 14.83 -46.73
CA PRO A 25 7.73 14.98 -45.77
C PRO A 25 8.02 13.63 -45.11
N LYS A 26 9.26 13.15 -45.27
CA LYS A 26 9.78 11.96 -44.60
C LYS A 26 9.46 12.07 -43.10
N PRO A 27 8.76 11.10 -42.49
CA PRO A 27 8.44 11.19 -41.07
C PRO A 27 9.74 11.37 -40.29
N ALA A 28 9.79 12.42 -39.47
CA ALA A 28 10.97 12.81 -38.70
C ALA A 28 11.61 11.57 -38.05
N ALA A 29 12.91 11.39 -38.27
CA ALA A 29 13.66 10.24 -37.79
C ALA A 29 13.41 10.03 -36.29
N VAL A 30 12.73 8.94 -35.97
CA VAL A 30 12.46 8.54 -34.60
C VAL A 30 13.77 8.00 -34.03
N HIS A 31 14.57 8.89 -33.42
CA HIS A 31 15.82 8.49 -32.77
C HIS A 31 15.50 7.62 -31.54
N ALA A 32 15.61 6.31 -31.71
CA ALA A 32 15.46 5.34 -30.65
C ALA A 32 16.75 5.27 -29.83
N GLN A 33 16.67 5.54 -28.53
CA GLN A 33 17.77 5.29 -27.62
C GLN A 33 17.42 4.09 -26.74
N SER A 34 18.28 3.06 -26.73
CA SER A 34 18.17 1.97 -25.77
C SER A 34 18.22 2.57 -24.36
N TYR A 35 17.22 2.25 -23.55
CA TYR A 35 16.91 3.01 -22.34
C TYR A 35 16.61 2.09 -21.15
N SER A 36 17.29 0.94 -21.08
CA SER A 36 17.18 -0.14 -20.08
C SER A 36 17.00 0.35 -18.63
N ARG A 37 15.76 0.74 -18.28
CA ARG A 37 15.37 1.43 -17.04
C ARG A 37 14.00 0.92 -16.59
N TYR A 38 13.50 1.45 -15.48
CA TYR A 38 12.15 1.23 -15.00
C TYR A 38 11.39 2.55 -14.95
N ALA A 39 10.07 2.50 -14.93
CA ALA A 39 9.24 3.68 -14.74
C ALA A 39 8.00 3.33 -13.94
N THR A 40 7.72 4.12 -12.89
CA THR A 40 6.48 4.03 -12.14
C THR A 40 5.45 4.95 -12.78
N VAL A 41 4.26 4.44 -13.07
CA VAL A 41 3.16 5.25 -13.62
C VAL A 41 2.58 6.15 -12.53
N THR A 42 2.68 7.47 -12.72
CA THR A 42 2.30 8.47 -11.70
C THR A 42 1.10 9.33 -12.12
N LYS A 43 0.60 9.19 -13.36
CA LYS A 43 -0.60 9.89 -13.82
C LYS A 43 -1.55 8.96 -14.57
N LYS A 44 -2.85 9.08 -14.29
CA LYS A 44 -3.94 8.37 -14.98
C LYS A 44 -4.33 9.08 -16.28
N GLY A 45 -5.07 8.39 -17.15
CA GLY A 45 -5.70 8.97 -18.35
C GLY A 45 -4.79 9.23 -19.55
N TYR A 46 -3.49 8.94 -19.49
CA TYR A 46 -2.62 9.08 -20.64
C TYR A 46 -2.79 7.89 -21.58
N VAL A 47 -2.98 8.15 -22.86
CA VAL A 47 -3.07 7.11 -23.88
C VAL A 47 -1.73 6.38 -24.01
N MET A 48 -1.80 5.05 -24.08
CA MET A 48 -0.69 4.19 -24.48
C MET A 48 -0.94 3.71 -25.91
N TRP A 49 -0.07 4.10 -26.84
CA TRP A 49 -0.28 3.94 -28.27
C TRP A 49 0.30 2.65 -28.80
N SER A 50 -0.36 2.04 -29.80
CA SER A 50 0.17 0.87 -30.52
C SER A 50 1.25 1.25 -31.56
N SER A 51 1.39 2.54 -31.87
CA SER A 51 2.42 3.04 -32.77
C SER A 51 2.75 4.50 -32.45
N LEU A 52 3.93 4.97 -32.86
CA LEU A 52 4.30 6.39 -32.81
C LEU A 52 3.69 7.22 -33.96
N ARG A 53 2.80 6.62 -34.76
CA ARG A 53 1.92 7.35 -35.71
C ARG A 53 0.67 7.88 -35.01
N PHE A 54 0.42 7.49 -33.76
CA PHE A 54 -0.69 7.96 -32.92
C PHE A 54 -2.09 7.78 -33.53
N ASN A 55 -2.24 6.79 -34.41
CA ASN A 55 -3.50 6.49 -35.11
C ASN A 55 -4.37 5.47 -34.34
N HIS A 56 -3.78 4.67 -33.45
CA HIS A 56 -4.51 3.62 -32.74
C HIS A 56 -4.12 3.55 -31.25
N ARG A 57 -5.14 3.70 -30.39
CA ARG A 57 -5.00 3.62 -28.93
C ARG A 57 -4.94 2.15 -28.53
N LYS A 58 -3.87 1.73 -27.84
CA LYS A 58 -3.74 0.35 -27.35
C LYS A 58 -4.40 0.16 -26.00
N THR A 59 -4.14 1.09 -25.08
CA THR A 59 -4.69 1.12 -23.71
C THR A 59 -4.44 2.51 -23.10
N ASN A 60 -4.52 2.65 -21.78
CA ASN A 60 -4.16 3.89 -21.08
C ASN A 60 -3.49 3.65 -19.72
N THR A 61 -2.87 4.69 -19.16
CA THR A 61 -2.10 4.60 -17.92
C THR A 61 -2.93 4.34 -16.66
N THR A 62 -4.25 4.50 -16.70
CA THR A 62 -5.12 4.19 -15.56
C THR A 62 -5.01 2.72 -15.15
N ASN A 63 -4.89 1.81 -16.13
CA ASN A 63 -4.76 0.37 -15.90
C ASN A 63 -3.44 -0.03 -15.23
N TYR A 64 -2.45 0.86 -15.27
CA TYR A 64 -1.11 0.61 -14.76
C TYR A 64 -0.72 1.62 -13.68
N TYR A 65 -1.67 2.38 -13.16
CA TYR A 65 -1.40 3.43 -12.19
C TYR A 65 -0.66 2.87 -10.97
N HIS A 66 0.40 3.57 -10.57
CA HIS A 66 1.38 3.17 -9.55
C HIS A 66 2.24 1.94 -9.86
N GLN A 67 1.98 1.19 -10.93
CA GLN A 67 2.80 0.04 -11.29
C GLN A 67 4.17 0.49 -11.80
N THR A 68 5.20 -0.28 -11.44
CA THR A 68 6.54 -0.13 -12.03
C THR A 68 6.68 -1.04 -13.25
N LEU A 69 6.99 -0.44 -14.39
CA LEU A 69 7.11 -1.09 -15.69
C LEU A 69 8.54 -0.99 -16.21
N ARG A 70 8.92 -1.88 -17.13
CA ARG A 70 10.22 -1.86 -17.78
C ARG A 70 10.19 -0.86 -18.95
N VAL A 71 11.22 -0.04 -19.07
CA VAL A 71 11.43 0.83 -20.24
C VAL A 71 12.55 0.24 -21.08
N LYS A 72 12.29 -0.06 -22.35
CA LYS A 72 13.33 -0.54 -23.28
C LYS A 72 13.87 0.56 -24.19
N ALA A 73 13.02 1.52 -24.57
CA ALA A 73 13.41 2.57 -25.48
C ALA A 73 12.71 3.89 -25.15
N ARG A 74 13.39 4.98 -25.46
CA ARG A 74 12.88 6.34 -25.43
C ARG A 74 12.92 6.93 -26.84
N TYR A 75 11.89 7.70 -27.17
CA TYR A 75 11.69 8.31 -28.47
C TYR A 75 11.34 9.79 -28.30
N ARG A 76 11.91 10.63 -29.16
CA ARG A 76 11.53 12.04 -29.27
C ARG A 76 10.57 12.19 -30.45
N HIS A 77 9.44 12.85 -30.22
CA HIS A 77 8.47 13.19 -31.26
C HIS A 77 8.07 14.65 -31.08
N GLY A 78 8.56 15.52 -31.96
CA GLY A 78 8.49 16.98 -31.78
C GLY A 78 9.17 17.43 -30.48
N ARG A 79 8.41 18.12 -29.63
CA ARG A 79 8.82 18.59 -28.29
C ARG A 79 8.52 17.59 -27.17
N SER A 80 7.89 16.45 -27.49
CA SER A 80 7.49 15.44 -26.51
C SER A 80 8.43 14.23 -26.51
N GLN A 81 8.49 13.56 -25.37
CA GLN A 81 9.19 12.28 -25.21
C GLN A 81 8.18 11.16 -24.95
N TYR A 82 8.42 10.02 -25.59
CA TYR A 82 7.63 8.81 -25.44
C TYR A 82 8.52 7.64 -25.01
N LEU A 83 7.98 6.75 -24.18
CA LEU A 83 8.67 5.59 -23.65
C LEU A 83 7.94 4.32 -24.10
N SER A 84 8.70 3.32 -24.53
CA SER A 84 8.17 1.98 -24.83
C SER A 84 8.17 1.13 -23.55
N LEU A 85 6.96 0.85 -23.05
CA LEU A 85 6.76 0.18 -21.77
C LEU A 85 6.46 -1.32 -21.96
N TYR A 86 7.01 -2.11 -21.04
CA TYR A 86 6.83 -3.56 -20.99
C TYR A 86 6.47 -3.98 -19.56
N ASN A 87 5.64 -5.02 -19.44
CA ASN A 87 5.34 -5.63 -18.15
C ASN A 87 6.43 -6.60 -17.70
N ARG A 88 6.22 -7.23 -16.54
CA ARG A 88 7.15 -8.19 -15.92
C ARG A 88 7.41 -9.46 -16.72
N TYR A 89 6.50 -9.80 -17.63
CA TYR A 89 6.59 -10.96 -18.51
C TYR A 89 7.27 -10.62 -19.85
N GLY A 90 7.69 -9.37 -20.04
CA GLY A 90 8.28 -8.92 -21.29
C GLY A 90 7.26 -8.61 -22.38
N HIS A 91 5.95 -8.62 -22.09
CA HIS A 91 4.93 -8.20 -23.05
C HIS A 91 4.94 -6.68 -23.21
N TRP A 92 4.85 -6.25 -24.45
CA TRP A 92 4.82 -4.84 -24.80
C TRP A 92 3.45 -4.22 -24.54
N LEU A 93 3.43 -3.10 -23.82
CA LEU A 93 2.20 -2.44 -23.38
C LEU A 93 1.81 -1.23 -24.23
N GLY A 94 2.77 -0.61 -24.92
CA GLY A 94 2.52 0.59 -25.72
C GLY A 94 3.59 1.67 -25.54
N TYR A 95 3.47 2.72 -26.36
CA TYR A 95 4.20 3.97 -26.18
C TYR A 95 3.41 4.93 -25.30
N VAL A 96 4.01 5.42 -24.23
CA VAL A 96 3.39 6.41 -23.34
C VAL A 96 4.17 7.72 -23.36
N ASN A 97 3.48 8.85 -23.21
CA ASN A 97 4.15 10.14 -22.99
C ASN A 97 4.93 10.08 -21.66
N ALA A 98 6.21 10.48 -21.67
CA ALA A 98 7.09 10.42 -20.51
C ALA A 98 6.57 11.24 -19.31
N ARG A 99 5.71 12.24 -19.53
CA ARG A 99 5.08 13.03 -18.45
C ARG A 99 4.12 12.22 -17.57
N ALA A 100 3.70 11.04 -18.02
CA ALA A 100 2.77 10.18 -17.27
C ALA A 100 3.46 9.28 -16.24
N VAL A 101 4.79 9.21 -16.28
CA VAL A 101 5.58 8.28 -15.47
C VAL A 101 6.77 8.97 -14.85
N LYS A 102 7.36 8.36 -13.82
CA LYS A 102 8.66 8.75 -13.28
C LYS A 102 9.66 7.61 -13.48
N VAL A 103 10.73 7.90 -14.22
CA VAL A 103 11.77 6.93 -14.59
C VAL A 103 12.74 6.74 -13.43
N THR A 104 13.23 5.52 -13.25
CA THR A 104 14.25 5.13 -12.27
C THR A 104 15.17 4.03 -12.82
N THR A 105 16.33 3.82 -12.20
CA THR A 105 17.20 2.66 -12.48
C THR A 105 16.74 1.40 -11.78
N SER A 106 15.94 1.52 -10.72
CA SER A 106 15.72 0.42 -9.78
C SER A 106 14.36 -0.28 -9.97
N LYS A 107 14.35 -1.61 -9.76
CA LYS A 107 13.18 -2.48 -9.97
C LYS A 107 12.01 -2.18 -9.05
N GLN A 108 12.25 -1.58 -7.87
CA GLN A 108 11.20 -1.17 -6.95
C GLN A 108 10.36 -0.01 -7.44
N GLY A 109 10.83 0.72 -8.44
CA GLY A 109 10.16 1.93 -8.88
C GLY A 109 10.42 3.12 -7.96
N VAL A 110 9.49 4.07 -8.01
CA VAL A 110 9.49 5.28 -7.20
C VAL A 110 8.59 5.08 -5.99
N ALA A 111 8.98 5.65 -4.85
CA ALA A 111 8.16 5.70 -3.65
C ALA A 111 6.80 6.37 -3.93
N ILE A 112 5.73 5.71 -3.49
CA ILE A 112 4.37 6.24 -3.50
C ILE A 112 4.06 6.62 -2.05
N GLY A 113 3.73 7.89 -1.82
CA GLY A 113 3.40 8.39 -0.48
C GLY A 113 2.23 7.63 0.13
N ALA A 114 2.37 7.26 1.40
CA ALA A 114 1.34 6.56 2.16
C ALA A 114 1.35 7.07 3.60
N HIS A 115 0.21 6.97 4.28
CA HIS A 115 0.12 7.30 5.70
C HIS A 115 -0.98 6.47 6.37
N HIS A 116 -0.65 5.24 6.74
CA HIS A 116 -1.58 4.31 7.40
C HIS A 116 -0.82 3.33 8.28
N TYR A 117 -1.53 2.65 9.17
CA TYR A 117 -0.94 1.67 10.07
C TYR A 117 -1.16 0.24 9.57
N VAL A 118 -0.21 -0.63 9.87
CA VAL A 118 -0.29 -2.07 9.60
C VAL A 118 0.15 -2.87 10.83
N SER A 119 -0.55 -3.97 11.12
CA SER A 119 -0.07 -4.97 12.08
C SER A 119 0.48 -6.19 11.36
N LEU A 120 1.57 -6.74 11.87
CA LEU A 120 2.22 -7.92 11.30
C LEU A 120 1.41 -9.19 11.64
N THR A 121 1.01 -9.96 10.63
CA THR A 121 0.13 -11.13 10.85
C THR A 121 0.67 -12.43 10.26
N ARG A 122 1.73 -12.36 9.45
CA ARG A 122 2.29 -13.51 8.74
C ARG A 122 3.80 -13.57 8.89
N ALA A 123 4.36 -14.77 8.74
CA ALA A 123 5.79 -15.03 8.84
C ALA A 123 6.52 -14.67 7.54
N TYR A 124 6.61 -13.37 7.23
CA TYR A 124 7.31 -12.87 6.05
C TYR A 124 8.67 -12.26 6.43
N PRO A 125 9.67 -12.32 5.52
CA PRO A 125 10.90 -11.56 5.68
C PRO A 125 10.60 -10.06 5.57
N ILE A 126 11.23 -9.29 6.44
CA ILE A 126 11.28 -7.84 6.38
C ILE A 126 12.67 -7.47 5.86
N TRP A 127 12.71 -6.88 4.68
CA TRP A 127 13.93 -6.69 3.90
C TRP A 127 14.62 -5.38 4.23
N ASN A 128 15.96 -5.41 4.18
CA ASN A 128 16.78 -4.21 4.32
C ASN A 128 16.76 -3.35 3.04
N ASN A 129 16.54 -3.97 1.88
CA ASN A 129 16.45 -3.30 0.59
C ASN A 129 15.75 -4.21 -0.44
N PHE A 130 15.48 -3.67 -1.62
CA PHE A 130 14.82 -4.36 -2.73
C PHE A 130 15.74 -5.28 -3.56
N GLY A 131 17.00 -5.46 -3.15
CA GLY A 131 17.85 -6.53 -3.67
C GLY A 131 17.44 -7.91 -3.13
N PHE A 132 16.70 -7.96 -2.02
CA PHE A 132 16.25 -9.20 -1.38
C PHE A 132 17.37 -10.18 -1.00
N HIS A 133 18.59 -9.68 -0.80
CA HIS A 133 19.74 -10.46 -0.35
C HIS A 133 20.01 -10.34 1.16
N SER A 134 19.34 -9.40 1.84
CA SER A 134 19.54 -9.13 3.26
C SER A 134 18.19 -8.99 3.97
N VAL A 135 17.84 -10.02 4.74
CA VAL A 135 16.71 -10.00 5.67
C VAL A 135 17.12 -9.18 6.90
N ARG A 136 16.38 -8.12 7.19
CA ARG A 136 16.60 -7.27 8.35
C ARG A 136 15.94 -7.85 9.59
N HIS A 137 14.70 -8.29 9.46
CA HIS A 137 13.91 -8.90 10.53
C HIS A 137 13.00 -10.00 9.98
N TRP A 138 12.51 -10.86 10.87
CA TRP A 138 11.45 -11.82 10.56
C TRP A 138 10.15 -11.38 11.24
N ALA A 139 9.10 -11.15 10.45
CA ALA A 139 7.83 -10.59 10.95
C ALA A 139 7.17 -11.45 12.05
N LYS A 140 7.40 -12.77 12.06
CA LYS A 140 6.90 -13.69 13.11
C LYS A 140 7.36 -13.30 14.52
N ASN A 141 8.56 -12.75 14.66
CA ASN A 141 9.13 -12.32 15.95
C ASN A 141 8.46 -11.04 16.48
N TYR A 142 7.64 -10.40 15.65
CA TYR A 142 6.96 -9.14 15.94
C TYR A 142 5.45 -9.29 15.66
N TYR A 143 4.91 -10.49 15.80
CA TYR A 143 3.51 -10.79 15.54
C TYR A 143 2.57 -9.79 16.24
N ALA A 144 1.58 -9.32 15.50
CA ALA A 144 0.59 -8.31 15.85
C ALA A 144 1.11 -6.92 16.22
N ARG A 145 2.43 -6.68 16.25
CA ARG A 145 2.97 -5.33 16.44
C ARG A 145 2.59 -4.42 15.29
N THR A 146 2.36 -3.16 15.62
CA THR A 146 1.82 -2.16 14.70
C THR A 146 2.89 -1.16 14.29
N TYR A 147 2.95 -0.85 12.99
CA TYR A 147 3.92 0.05 12.38
C TYR A 147 3.21 1.08 11.49
N LEU A 148 3.82 2.26 11.34
CA LEU A 148 3.38 3.27 10.39
C LEU A 148 4.00 3.00 9.03
N VAL A 149 3.18 3.04 7.97
CA VAL A 149 3.63 2.98 6.58
C VAL A 149 3.68 4.41 6.03
N LYS A 150 4.89 4.89 5.70
CA LYS A 150 5.10 6.22 5.10
C LYS A 150 5.19 6.20 3.57
N ALA A 151 5.50 5.03 3.00
CA ALA A 151 5.60 4.86 1.56
C ALA A 151 5.31 3.41 1.17
N GLN A 152 4.80 3.26 -0.05
CA GLN A 152 4.61 1.98 -0.70
C GLN A 152 5.35 1.94 -2.04
N TYR A 153 5.67 0.73 -2.50
CA TYR A 153 6.36 0.49 -3.76
C TYR A 153 5.65 -0.65 -4.49
N HIS A 154 5.13 -0.39 -5.69
CA HIS A 154 4.66 -1.46 -6.57
C HIS A 154 5.83 -1.93 -7.41
N HIS A 155 6.57 -2.89 -6.87
CA HIS A 155 7.80 -3.38 -7.46
C HIS A 155 7.52 -4.06 -8.80
N PHE A 156 8.49 -4.06 -9.72
CA PHE A 156 8.38 -4.67 -11.05
C PHE A 156 8.03 -6.18 -11.02
N ASN A 157 8.27 -6.87 -9.90
CA ASN A 157 7.86 -8.26 -9.71
C ASN A 157 6.33 -8.43 -9.56
N GLY A 158 5.58 -7.33 -9.47
CA GLY A 158 4.13 -7.30 -9.32
C GLY A 158 3.64 -7.17 -7.88
N SER A 159 4.52 -7.29 -6.88
CA SER A 159 4.16 -7.20 -5.47
C SER A 159 4.26 -5.76 -4.94
N TRP A 160 3.38 -5.45 -4.00
CA TRP A 160 3.43 -4.22 -3.21
C TRP A 160 4.29 -4.42 -1.97
N TYR A 161 5.11 -3.43 -1.65
CA TYR A 161 5.93 -3.42 -0.44
C TYR A 161 5.70 -2.14 0.36
N ASN A 162 5.47 -2.30 1.67
CA ASN A 162 5.33 -1.23 2.64
C ASN A 162 6.70 -0.87 3.21
N SER A 163 7.02 0.43 3.26
CA SER A 163 8.13 0.97 4.06
C SER A 163 7.62 1.30 5.45
N MET A 164 7.98 0.46 6.43
CA MET A 164 7.44 0.51 7.78
C MET A 164 8.36 1.28 8.73
N TYR A 165 7.75 1.95 9.71
CA TYR A 165 8.42 2.75 10.73
C TYR A 165 7.84 2.43 12.11
N ASP A 166 8.69 2.41 13.12
CA ASP A 166 8.28 2.24 14.51
C ASP A 166 7.73 3.55 15.12
N HIS A 167 7.32 3.49 16.37
CA HIS A 167 6.76 4.60 17.14
C HIS A 167 7.73 5.78 17.34
N SER A 168 9.03 5.50 17.35
CA SER A 168 10.10 6.50 17.45
C SER A 168 10.45 7.12 16.09
N GLY A 169 9.73 6.74 15.02
CA GLY A 169 9.98 7.20 13.67
C GLY A 169 11.18 6.54 12.99
N ARG A 170 11.78 5.51 13.60
CA ARG A 170 12.89 4.76 13.00
C ARG A 170 12.36 3.80 11.94
N TRP A 171 13.10 3.71 10.84
CA TRP A 171 12.76 2.80 9.75
C TRP A 171 12.98 1.35 10.17
N PHE A 172 11.93 0.54 10.00
CA PHE A 172 11.91 -0.85 10.43
C PHE A 172 12.22 -1.84 9.28
N GLY A 173 11.87 -1.49 8.05
CA GLY A 173 12.13 -2.36 6.90
C GLY A 173 11.08 -2.30 5.80
N TYR A 174 11.34 -3.04 4.71
CA TYR A 174 10.37 -3.28 3.65
C TYR A 174 9.68 -4.63 3.84
N LEU A 175 8.35 -4.63 3.87
CA LEU A 175 7.55 -5.85 3.98
C LEU A 175 6.55 -5.93 2.84
N SER A 176 6.34 -7.13 2.27
CA SER A 176 5.25 -7.36 1.33
C SER A 176 3.92 -6.93 1.94
N ALA A 177 3.11 -6.15 1.22
CA ALA A 177 1.83 -5.67 1.73
C ALA A 177 0.88 -6.81 2.16
N THR A 178 1.00 -7.98 1.54
CA THR A 178 0.24 -9.20 1.90
C THR A 178 0.70 -9.88 3.19
N GLY A 179 1.84 -9.47 3.74
CA GLY A 179 2.40 -9.97 5.01
C GLY A 179 1.89 -9.22 6.24
N ALA A 180 1.08 -8.17 6.05
CA ALA A 180 0.52 -7.36 7.12
C ALA A 180 -0.98 -7.09 6.89
N LYS A 181 -1.66 -6.66 7.94
CA LYS A 181 -3.07 -6.24 7.90
C LYS A 181 -3.16 -4.75 8.18
N THR A 182 -3.80 -4.00 7.29
CA THR A 182 -4.10 -2.57 7.50
C THR A 182 -5.02 -2.38 8.70
N THR A 183 -4.75 -1.36 9.51
CA THR A 183 -5.44 -1.08 10.76
C THR A 183 -5.25 0.40 11.13
N SER A 184 -5.76 0.80 12.30
CA SER A 184 -5.48 2.10 12.93
C SER A 184 -4.34 1.96 13.95
N ALA A 185 -3.97 3.05 14.62
CA ALA A 185 -2.78 3.09 15.48
C ALA A 185 -2.78 2.04 16.61
N GLN A 186 -3.95 1.61 17.10
CA GLN A 186 -4.05 0.57 18.13
C GLN A 186 -3.66 -0.84 17.68
N GLY A 187 -3.58 -1.07 16.38
CA GLY A 187 -3.30 -2.40 15.85
C GLY A 187 -4.50 -3.33 15.82
N ILE A 188 -4.23 -4.61 15.57
CA ILE A 188 -5.24 -5.66 15.69
C ILE A 188 -5.35 -6.11 17.14
N GLY A 189 -6.58 -6.39 17.60
CA GLY A 189 -6.75 -7.08 18.88
C GLY A 189 -6.43 -8.56 18.72
N VAL A 190 -5.55 -9.10 19.55
CA VAL A 190 -5.24 -10.54 19.63
C VAL A 190 -6.00 -11.14 20.80
N ALA A 191 -6.66 -12.28 20.62
CA ALA A 191 -7.32 -12.97 21.73
C ALA A 191 -6.27 -13.45 22.75
N THR A 192 -6.53 -13.25 24.05
CA THR A 192 -5.56 -13.66 25.10
C THR A 192 -6.18 -14.39 26.29
N ASN A 193 -7.49 -14.28 26.54
CA ASN A 193 -8.23 -14.96 27.61
C ASN A 193 -7.45 -15.12 28.93
N ARG A 194 -6.97 -14.01 29.49
CA ARG A 194 -6.25 -13.98 30.77
C ARG A 194 -7.11 -13.35 31.85
N TYR A 195 -6.77 -13.63 33.11
CA TYR A 195 -7.22 -12.84 34.25
C TYR A 195 -6.05 -11.98 34.74
N VAL A 196 -6.33 -10.71 35.01
CA VAL A 196 -5.30 -9.74 35.38
C VAL A 196 -5.71 -9.00 36.64
N GLN A 197 -4.75 -8.76 37.51
CA GLN A 197 -4.88 -7.88 38.67
C GLN A 197 -4.12 -6.60 38.40
N VAL A 198 -4.73 -5.45 38.67
CA VAL A 198 -4.05 -4.15 38.55
C VAL A 198 -3.12 -3.95 39.74
N THR A 199 -1.82 -3.77 39.50
CA THR A 199 -0.80 -3.64 40.55
C THR A 199 -0.26 -2.23 40.70
N ALA A 200 -0.41 -1.39 39.66
CA ALA A 200 0.08 -0.01 39.71
C ALA A 200 -0.71 0.82 40.74
N SER A 201 0.02 1.59 41.54
CA SER A 201 -0.55 2.54 42.50
C SER A 201 -1.27 3.71 41.82
N ARG A 202 -0.98 3.97 40.55
CA ARG A 202 -1.70 4.95 39.72
C ARG A 202 -1.78 4.44 38.30
N TYR A 203 -3.00 4.34 37.77
CA TYR A 203 -3.23 3.87 36.41
C TYR A 203 -4.48 4.51 35.80
N THR A 204 -4.53 4.54 34.47
CA THR A 204 -5.68 5.03 33.72
C THR A 204 -6.35 3.89 32.98
N GLN A 205 -7.66 3.74 33.17
CA GLN A 205 -8.51 2.89 32.34
C GLN A 205 -9.14 3.75 31.24
N TRP A 206 -8.79 3.48 30.00
CA TRP A 206 -9.20 4.25 28.84
C TRP A 206 -10.49 3.71 28.23
N GLN A 207 -11.41 4.60 27.85
CA GLN A 207 -12.62 4.21 27.13
C GLN A 207 -12.35 3.94 25.63
N SER A 208 -11.25 4.45 25.09
CA SER A 208 -10.86 4.22 23.70
C SER A 208 -9.39 4.51 23.49
N PHE A 209 -8.87 4.08 22.34
CA PHE A 209 -7.52 4.41 21.89
C PHE A 209 -7.38 5.84 21.34
N ALA A 210 -8.42 6.66 21.41
CA ALA A 210 -8.27 8.10 21.24
C ALA A 210 -7.67 8.77 22.48
N PHE A 211 -7.66 8.08 23.64
CA PHE A 211 -7.13 8.58 24.91
C PHE A 211 -7.74 9.90 25.41
N ASN A 212 -8.95 10.24 24.94
CA ASN A 212 -9.66 11.47 25.33
C ASN A 212 -10.46 11.31 26.63
N ARG A 213 -10.81 10.07 27.00
CA ARG A 213 -11.60 9.76 28.20
C ARG A 213 -11.03 8.54 28.89
N GLY A 214 -10.67 8.71 30.16
CA GLY A 214 -10.21 7.62 31.01
C GLY A 214 -10.38 7.95 32.48
N TYR A 215 -10.49 6.91 33.30
CA TYR A 215 -10.59 7.02 34.74
C TYR A 215 -9.22 6.73 35.36
N THR A 216 -8.64 7.73 36.01
CA THR A 216 -7.40 7.54 36.77
C THR A 216 -7.75 7.11 38.18
N MET A 217 -7.27 5.93 38.57
CA MET A 217 -7.51 5.38 39.90
C MET A 217 -6.21 5.46 40.71
N ASN A 218 -6.32 5.91 41.96
CA ASN A 218 -5.26 5.83 42.95
C ASN A 218 -5.46 4.49 43.70
N GLY A 219 -4.43 3.66 43.74
CA GLY A 219 -4.46 2.29 44.27
C GLY A 219 -4.57 2.25 45.78
N SER A 220 -5.70 2.70 46.34
CA SER A 220 -6.01 2.55 47.75
C SER A 220 -6.63 1.16 47.99
N GLY A 221 -5.79 0.19 48.38
CA GLY A 221 -6.16 -1.00 49.15
C GLY A 221 -6.83 -2.17 48.42
N ASN A 222 -7.59 -1.94 47.34
CA ASN A 222 -8.23 -3.00 46.56
C ASN A 222 -7.76 -2.96 45.12
N HIS A 223 -6.89 -3.90 44.75
CA HIS A 223 -6.41 -4.10 43.39
C HIS A 223 -7.45 -4.86 42.57
N PRO A 224 -8.27 -4.20 41.72
CA PRO A 224 -9.36 -4.88 41.03
C PRO A 224 -8.84 -5.95 40.07
N LEU A 225 -9.61 -7.04 39.97
CA LEU A 225 -9.37 -8.13 39.05
C LEU A 225 -10.29 -8.03 37.83
N PHE A 226 -9.75 -8.31 36.66
CA PHE A 226 -10.46 -8.25 35.40
C PHE A 226 -10.17 -9.47 34.52
N ALA A 227 -11.15 -9.84 33.69
CA ALA A 227 -10.90 -10.69 32.54
C ALA A 227 -10.34 -9.83 31.38
N ALA A 228 -9.14 -10.15 30.91
CA ALA A 228 -8.53 -9.58 29.72
C ALA A 228 -8.81 -10.47 28.50
N LYS A 229 -9.76 -10.06 27.66
CA LYS A 229 -10.18 -10.86 26.49
C LYS A 229 -9.29 -10.63 25.27
N ARG A 230 -8.76 -9.42 25.11
CA ARG A 230 -7.91 -9.04 23.97
C ARG A 230 -6.67 -8.26 24.42
N ILE A 231 -5.59 -8.40 23.67
CA ILE A 231 -4.36 -7.62 23.79
C ILE A 231 -4.09 -6.85 22.49
N TYR A 232 -3.59 -5.61 22.61
CA TYR A 232 -3.34 -4.69 21.50
C TYR A 232 -1.92 -4.15 21.59
N TYR A 233 -1.13 -4.33 20.54
CA TYR A 233 0.23 -3.79 20.43
C TYR A 233 0.17 -2.47 19.67
N HIS A 234 -0.04 -1.39 20.42
CA HIS A 234 -0.29 -0.08 19.86
C HIS A 234 0.97 0.51 19.25
N TYR A 235 0.81 1.30 18.19
CA TYR A 235 1.88 2.08 17.57
C TYR A 235 2.54 3.08 18.53
N ASN A 236 2.03 3.34 19.72
CA ASN A 236 2.65 4.30 20.65
C ASN A 236 3.75 3.63 21.51
N GLY A 237 4.11 2.39 21.19
CA GLY A 237 5.09 1.60 21.93
C GLY A 237 4.52 0.84 23.13
N SER A 238 3.30 1.16 23.57
CA SER A 238 2.64 0.49 24.68
C SER A 238 1.75 -0.67 24.24
N THR A 239 1.52 -1.60 25.15
CA THR A 239 0.61 -2.73 24.97
C THR A 239 -0.60 -2.54 25.88
N TYR A 240 -1.79 -2.86 25.39
CA TYR A 240 -3.04 -2.65 26.14
C TYR A 240 -3.89 -3.93 26.18
N TYR A 241 -4.49 -4.21 27.34
CA TYR A 241 -5.57 -5.18 27.45
C TYR A 241 -6.92 -4.50 27.24
N SER A 242 -7.88 -5.23 26.67
CA SER A 242 -9.31 -4.92 26.80
C SER A 242 -9.88 -5.71 27.97
N LEU A 243 -10.31 -4.97 28.99
CA LEU A 243 -10.75 -5.48 30.29
C LEU A 243 -12.27 -5.65 30.34
N TYR A 244 -12.68 -6.66 31.08
CA TYR A 244 -14.08 -6.97 31.37
C TYR A 244 -14.20 -7.32 32.85
N THR A 245 -15.26 -6.81 33.48
CA THR A 245 -15.78 -7.38 34.72
C THR A 245 -16.62 -8.62 34.41
N ALA A 246 -17.22 -9.24 35.42
CA ALA A 246 -18.19 -10.31 35.20
C ALA A 246 -19.42 -9.84 34.38
N ALA A 247 -19.81 -8.57 34.52
CA ALA A 247 -21.04 -8.04 33.93
C ALA A 247 -20.82 -7.29 32.61
N ALA A 248 -19.70 -6.56 32.46
CA ALA A 248 -19.55 -5.62 31.35
C ALA A 248 -18.09 -5.39 30.93
N TRP A 249 -17.92 -4.78 29.77
CA TRP A 249 -16.64 -4.22 29.35
C TRP A 249 -16.25 -3.04 30.25
N ALA A 250 -15.00 -3.03 30.70
CA ALA A 250 -14.52 -2.09 31.72
C ALA A 250 -13.58 -1.00 31.17
N GLY A 251 -12.96 -1.23 30.02
CA GLY A 251 -11.99 -0.28 29.46
C GLY A 251 -10.76 -0.95 28.86
N TYR A 252 -9.81 -0.11 28.45
CA TYR A 252 -8.46 -0.52 28.10
C TYR A 252 -7.47 -0.11 29.19
N ILE A 253 -6.52 -0.97 29.51
CA ILE A 253 -5.44 -0.65 30.46
C ILE A 253 -4.10 -0.98 29.82
N ASN A 254 -3.06 -0.20 30.14
CA ASN A 254 -1.69 -0.55 29.79
C ASN A 254 -1.28 -1.84 30.53
N THR A 255 -0.73 -2.81 29.83
CA THR A 255 -0.38 -4.12 30.42
C THR A 255 0.64 -4.00 31.55
N SER A 256 1.51 -2.98 31.53
CA SER A 256 2.50 -2.71 32.58
C SER A 256 1.89 -2.35 33.94
N ALA A 257 0.62 -1.90 33.95
CA ALA A 257 -0.11 -1.63 35.18
C ALA A 257 -0.70 -2.90 35.83
N THR A 258 -0.48 -4.07 35.23
CA THR A 258 -1.14 -5.31 35.62
C THR A 258 -0.18 -6.47 35.77
N ARG A 259 -0.58 -7.49 36.52
CA ARG A 259 0.01 -8.84 36.49
C ARG A 259 -1.05 -9.88 36.14
N THR A 260 -0.63 -10.98 35.50
CA THR A 260 -1.54 -12.12 35.25
C THR A 260 -1.76 -12.90 36.55
N VAL A 261 -2.99 -13.38 36.78
CA VAL A 261 -3.37 -14.23 37.92
C VAL A 261 -4.07 -15.51 37.43
N SER A 262 -4.11 -16.54 38.29
CA SER A 262 -4.82 -17.78 37.98
C SER A 262 -6.34 -17.57 37.94
N SER A 263 -7.05 -18.44 37.22
CA SER A 263 -8.52 -18.48 37.23
C SER A 263 -9.09 -18.74 38.63
N THR A 264 -8.43 -19.57 39.44
CA THR A 264 -8.81 -19.87 40.81
C THR A 264 -8.73 -18.63 41.71
N THR A 265 -7.62 -17.87 41.59
CA THR A 265 -7.46 -16.59 42.31
C THR A 265 -8.56 -15.61 41.93
N TYR A 266 -8.88 -15.51 40.63
CA TYR A 266 -9.96 -14.66 40.13
C TYR A 266 -11.32 -15.07 40.70
N ALA A 267 -11.66 -16.36 40.66
CA ALA A 267 -12.93 -16.87 41.15
C ALA A 267 -13.10 -16.69 42.67
N ASN A 268 -12.05 -16.97 43.45
CA ASN A 268 -12.11 -16.85 44.91
C ASN A 268 -12.30 -15.40 45.35
N GLN A 269 -11.63 -14.47 44.68
CA GLN A 269 -11.76 -13.05 45.00
C GLN A 269 -13.10 -12.48 44.53
N ALA A 270 -13.61 -12.89 43.36
CA ALA A 270 -14.95 -12.54 42.92
C ALA A 270 -16.04 -13.04 43.89
N ARG A 271 -15.89 -14.26 44.42
CA ARG A 271 -16.77 -14.81 45.45
C ARG A 271 -16.70 -14.03 46.77
N TYR A 272 -15.50 -13.68 47.23
CA TYR A 272 -15.31 -12.90 48.45
C TYR A 272 -16.00 -11.54 48.39
N PHE A 273 -15.90 -10.81 47.27
CA PHE A 273 -16.59 -9.53 47.13
C PHE A 273 -18.11 -9.70 47.06
N ALA A 274 -18.62 -10.74 46.39
CA ALA A 274 -20.05 -11.03 46.35
C ALA A 274 -20.63 -11.36 47.74
N THR A 275 -19.89 -12.06 48.61
CA THR A 275 -20.34 -12.35 49.98
C THR A 275 -20.24 -11.15 50.91
N VAL A 276 -19.21 -10.30 50.77
CA VAL A 276 -19.06 -9.08 51.60
C VAL A 276 -20.12 -8.02 51.27
N ASP A 277 -20.50 -7.83 50.00
CA ASP A 277 -21.56 -6.89 49.64
C ASP A 277 -22.95 -7.35 50.12
N ASN A 278 -23.23 -8.66 50.09
CA ASN A 278 -24.48 -9.20 50.65
C ASN A 278 -24.59 -8.99 52.17
N ASN A 279 -23.47 -9.03 52.89
CA ASN A 279 -23.45 -8.79 54.34
C ASN A 279 -23.55 -7.31 54.73
N LYS A 280 -23.38 -6.37 53.79
CA LYS A 280 -23.60 -4.93 54.03
C LYS A 280 -25.06 -4.49 53.91
N VAL A 281 -25.92 -5.33 53.34
CA VAL A 281 -27.37 -5.06 53.22
C VAL A 281 -28.15 -5.68 54.39
N ALA A 282 -27.48 -6.47 55.24
CA ALA A 282 -28.09 -7.24 56.34
C ALA A 282 -27.78 -6.70 57.75
N LEU A 283 -27.30 -5.45 57.86
CA LEU A 283 -27.11 -4.71 59.11
C LEU A 283 -27.81 -3.35 59.01
#